data_AF-A0A830CD64-F1
#
_entry.id   AF-A0A830CD64-F1
#
_cell.length_a   1.000
_cell.length_b   1.000
_cell.length_c   1.000
_cell.angle_alpha   90.00
_cell.angle_beta   90.00
_cell.angle_gamma   90.00
#
_symmetry.space_group_name_H-M   'P 1'
#
loop_
_entity.id
_entity.type
_entity.pdbx_description
1 polymer ?
#
loop_
_entity_poly.entity_id
_entity_poly.type
_entity_poly.pdbx_seq_one_letter_code
_entity_poly.pdbx_strand_id
1 'polypeptide(L)' 'MASMKTSPPAAANKGLKKKVLKSLPKQTVGEDEMAEKLSGCAIFLAEFAAGDEIRVLPQCGHSFHVDCIDT' A
#
# COMPACT_ATOMS: atom_id res chain seq x y z
N MET A 1 -31.43 15.20 -25.90
CA MET A 1 -31.18 14.22 -24.81
C MET A 1 -30.32 13.08 -25.37
N ALA A 2 -29.00 13.25 -25.37
CA ALA A 2 -28.07 12.32 -26.02
C ALA A 2 -26.89 11.98 -25.10
N SER A 3 -26.63 10.67 -25.02
CA SER A 3 -25.34 10.05 -24.68
C SER A 3 -24.92 10.06 -23.21
N MET A 4 -25.59 9.22 -22.40
CA MET A 4 -24.94 8.59 -21.25
C MET A 4 -23.82 7.68 -21.78
N LYS A 5 -22.59 8.20 -21.82
CA LYS A 5 -21.39 7.42 -22.10
C LYS A 5 -21.21 6.44 -20.94
N THR A 6 -21.65 5.19 -21.12
CA THR A 6 -21.36 4.11 -20.19
C THR A 6 -19.85 3.91 -20.20
N SER A 7 -19.17 4.37 -19.15
CA SER A 7 -17.74 4.11 -18.99
C SER A 7 -17.54 2.60 -18.92
N PRO A 8 -16.52 2.03 -19.60
CA PRO A 8 -16.22 0.60 -19.44
C PRO A 8 -15.98 0.35 -17.95
N PRO A 9 -16.42 -0.80 -17.40
CA PRO A 9 -16.17 -1.11 -16.00
C PRO A 9 -14.67 -1.01 -15.78
N ALA A 10 -14.27 -0.04 -14.95
CA ALA A 10 -12.88 0.18 -14.57
C ALA A 10 -12.29 -1.19 -14.28
N ALA A 11 -11.22 -1.54 -15.01
CA ALA A 11 -10.57 -2.84 -14.96
C ALA A 11 -10.59 -3.33 -13.53
N ALA A 12 -11.42 -4.36 -13.28
CA ALA A 12 -11.79 -4.79 -11.94
C ALA A 12 -10.53 -4.79 -11.07
N ASN A 13 -10.57 -4.08 -9.94
CA ASN A 13 -9.49 -4.03 -8.96
C ASN A 13 -9.21 -5.44 -8.43
N LYS A 14 -8.52 -6.25 -9.24
CA LYS A 14 -8.01 -7.55 -8.85
C LYS A 14 -6.90 -7.21 -7.88
N GLY A 15 -7.25 -7.24 -6.59
CA GLY A 15 -6.31 -6.99 -5.51
C GLY A 15 -5.00 -7.76 -5.72
N LEU A 16 -3.94 -7.25 -5.12
CA LEU A 16 -2.61 -7.81 -5.33
C LEU A 16 -2.56 -9.24 -4.78
N LYS A 17 -2.10 -10.20 -5.58
CA LYS A 17 -2.00 -11.61 -5.15
C LYS A 17 -1.00 -11.70 -3.98
N LYS A 18 -1.35 -12.45 -2.93
CA LYS A 18 -0.51 -12.69 -1.73
C LYS A 18 0.92 -13.13 -2.06
N LYS A 19 1.12 -13.91 -3.13
CA LYS A 19 2.47 -14.30 -3.60
C LYS A 19 3.32 -13.10 -4.02
N VAL A 20 2.73 -12.15 -4.74
CA VAL A 20 3.44 -10.94 -5.19
C VAL A 20 3.72 -10.05 -3.99
N LEU A 21 2.74 -9.86 -3.09
CA LEU A 21 2.89 -9.13 -1.83
C LEU A 21 4.08 -9.64 -1.00
N LYS A 22 4.19 -10.96 -0.83
CA LYS A 22 5.28 -11.60 -0.07
C LYS A 22 6.65 -11.43 -0.72
N SER A 23 6.69 -11.35 -2.05
CA SER A 23 7.92 -11.07 -2.82
C SER A 23 8.35 -9.60 -2.81
N LEU A 24 7.51 -8.67 -2.34
CA LEU A 24 7.88 -7.27 -2.26
C LEU A 24 8.95 -7.04 -1.18
N PRO A 25 9.84 -6.06 -1.37
CA PRO A 25 10.80 -5.68 -0.34
C PRO A 25 10.04 -5.19 0.89
N LYS A 26 10.39 -5.76 2.04
CA LYS A 26 9.99 -5.25 3.35
C LYS A 26 11.11 -4.42 3.95
N GLN A 27 10.76 -3.33 4.61
CA GLN A 27 11.67 -2.44 5.29
C GLN A 27 11.19 -2.32 6.73
N THR A 28 12.12 -2.28 7.67
CA THR A 28 11.84 -1.90 9.06
C THR A 28 12.01 -0.40 9.17
N VAL A 29 11.00 0.26 9.72
CA VAL A 29 11.06 1.69 10.04
C VAL A 29 12.11 1.86 11.13
N GLY A 30 13.22 2.50 10.81
CA GLY A 30 14.21 2.88 11.81
C GLY A 30 13.71 4.05 12.65
N GLU A 31 14.41 4.37 13.73
CA GLU A 31 14.23 5.60 14.51
C GLU A 31 14.59 6.89 13.72
N ASP A 32 14.94 6.73 12.44
CA ASP A 32 15.40 7.76 11.51
C ASP A 32 14.23 8.43 10.77
N GLU A 33 14.44 9.67 10.31
CA GLU A 33 13.51 10.55 9.57
C GLU A 33 12.76 9.89 8.39
N MET A 34 13.15 8.68 7.99
CA MET A 34 12.45 7.87 7.00
C MET A 34 10.98 7.61 7.36
N ALA A 35 10.61 7.54 8.65
CA ALA A 35 9.22 7.37 9.10
C ALA A 35 8.32 8.54 8.65
N GLU A 36 8.81 9.78 8.81
CA GLU A 36 8.11 11.03 8.48
C GLU A 36 7.85 11.17 6.97
N LYS A 37 8.65 10.48 6.15
CA LYS A 37 8.57 10.54 4.68
C LYS A 37 7.58 9.54 4.09
N LEU A 38 7.05 8.63 4.89
CA LEU A 38 6.12 7.59 4.48
C LEU A 38 4.69 8.03 4.77
N SER A 39 3.76 7.76 3.86
CA SER A 39 2.38 8.28 3.90
C SER A 39 1.48 7.67 5.01
N GLY A 40 2.05 7.06 6.04
CA GLY A 40 1.31 6.26 7.02
C GLY A 40 0.66 5.01 6.39
N CYS A 41 0.18 4.10 7.23
CA CYS A 41 -0.56 2.94 6.78
C CYS A 41 -2.00 3.33 6.45
N ALA A 42 -2.39 3.36 5.18
CA ALA A 42 -3.75 3.72 4.77
C ALA A 42 -4.85 2.72 5.21
N ILE A 43 -4.46 1.56 5.75
CA ILE A 43 -5.39 0.54 6.27
C ILE A 43 -5.86 0.91 7.68
N PHE A 44 -4.94 1.37 8.53
CA PHE A 44 -5.22 1.78 9.91
C PHE A 44 -5.24 3.30 10.09
N LEU A 45 -4.98 4.06 9.02
CA LEU A 45 -4.83 5.51 9.02
C LEU A 45 -3.85 6.00 10.12
N ALA A 46 -2.79 5.21 10.34
CA ALA A 46 -1.82 5.40 11.41
C ALA A 46 -0.43 5.68 10.84
N GLU A 47 0.34 6.51 11.52
CA GLU A 47 1.74 6.79 11.18
C GLU A 47 2.63 5.59 11.53
N PHE A 48 3.75 5.48 10.80
CA PHE A 48 4.71 4.41 11.02
C PHE A 48 5.59 4.74 12.22
N ALA A 49 5.73 3.80 13.15
CA ALA A 49 6.59 3.96 14.32
C ALA A 49 7.95 3.26 14.12
N ALA A 50 8.96 3.69 14.86
CA ALA A 50 10.24 3.00 14.90
C ALA A 50 10.07 1.55 15.35
N GLY A 51 10.62 0.61 14.59
CA GLY A 51 10.48 -0.82 14.78
C GLY A 51 9.33 -1.45 13.98
N ASP A 52 8.50 -0.66 13.30
CA ASP A 52 7.40 -1.21 12.50
C ASP A 52 7.90 -1.82 11.18
N GLU A 53 7.35 -2.97 10.80
CA GLU A 53 7.68 -3.64 9.55
C GLU A 53 6.73 -3.18 8.46
N ILE A 54 7.26 -2.50 7.45
CA ILE A 54 6.49 -1.96 6.32
C ILE A 54 6.87 -2.63 5.01
N ARG A 55 5.93 -2.68 4.07
CA ARG A 55 6.14 -3.04 2.67
C ARG A 55 5.78 -1.88 1.78
N VAL A 56 6.65 -1.62 0.82
CA VAL A 56 6.41 -0.61 -0.22
C VAL A 56 6.06 -1.32 -1.53
N LEU A 57 4.96 -0.90 -2.15
CA LEU A 57 4.59 -1.39 -3.48
C LEU A 57 5.36 -0.61 -4.56
N PRO A 58 6.26 -1.24 -5.32
CA PRO A 58 7.02 -0.55 -6.37
C PRO A 58 6.15 -0.08 -7.55
N GLN A 59 4.93 -0.61 -7.70
CA GLN A 59 4.02 -0.20 -8.77
C GLN A 59 3.34 1.16 -8.53
N CYS A 60 3.17 1.56 -7.26
CA CYS A 60 2.45 2.78 -6.91
C CYS A 60 3.12 3.61 -5.81
N GLY A 61 4.24 3.14 -5.24
CA GLY A 61 4.99 3.81 -4.19
C GLY A 61 4.34 3.80 -2.80
N HIS A 62 3.19 3.15 -2.63
CA HIS A 62 2.49 3.15 -1.35
C HIS A 62 3.12 2.18 -0.34
N SER A 63 3.21 2.64 0.91
CA SER A 63 3.76 1.92 2.05
C SER A 63 2.63 1.43 2.98
N PHE A 64 2.72 0.20 3.47
CA PHE A 64 1.76 -0.40 4.40
C PHE A 64 2.49 -1.27 5.41
N HIS A 65 1.98 -1.46 6.64
CA HIS A 65 2.56 -2.46 7.53
C HIS A 65 2.44 -3.87 6.93
N VAL A 66 3.45 -4.70 7.16
CA VAL A 66 3.48 -6.11 6.74
C VAL A 66 2.26 -6.84 7.27
N ASP A 67 1.89 -6.61 8.52
CA ASP A 67 0.74 -7.23 9.17
C ASP A 67 -0.58 -6.78 8.51
N CYS A 68 -0.73 -5.47 8.29
CA CYS A 68 -1.94 -4.90 7.72
C CYS A 68 -2.17 -5.32 6.26
N ILE A 69 -1.11 -5.48 5.46
CA ILE A 69 -1.21 -5.85 4.04
C ILE A 69 -1.24 -7.38 3.80
N ASP A 70 -0.78 -8.20 4.75
CA ASP A 70 -0.86 -9.67 4.65
C ASP A 70 -2.21 -10.23 5.16
N THR A 71 -2.95 -9.43 5.94
CA THR A 71 -4.33 -9.71 6.40
C THR A 71 -5.30 -9.82 5.22
#